data_AF-A0A914HGP4-F1
#
_entry.id   AF-A0A914HGP4-F1
#
_cell.length_a   1.000
_cell.length_b   1.000
_cell.length_c   1.000
_cell.angle_alpha   90.00
_cell.angle_beta   90.00
_cell.angle_gamma   90.00
#
_symmetry.space_group_name_H-M   'P 1'
#
loop_
_entity.id
_entity.type
_entity.pdbx_description
1 polymer ?
#
loop_
_entity_poly.entity_id
_entity_poly.type
_entity_poly.pdbx_seq_one_letter_code
_entity_poly.pdbx_strand_id
1 'polypeptide(L)'
;MSNFGVAKTNAVMSNAGDACTHRSTMSARRDKWVFPVCHCLLTAKTQATYERMFDLLQQCWPTFKPRVASIDFEQAIVGALQAKHPQCDVNFCLFHLVRNMKKRVAEQGLTHLYNTDAAFSQTDAHPERLEYRVMDVNATLPPDFEWYQNQIAGHLPSVVRDGVRQIGILRECGRTDVILKLVQEGIRGVREIGFYKQFDAVFGDKKCICDPKDEEESLLKELYMFIPRFHGCRHIWLDENGPPKEFLQLEDVTETFKCPCIMDVKMGLVSADPLASEEKRLAEAVKCPLQKKKGFRILGHKIQTEGGILQTRERVWGRARTEENIKTAFAEYLTLVRSTSTDSFQVVNAFIEQLERVHRWFERQRILHFYASSLLFVYEGHSASPPTAKLCMIDFSHVFKQQSDGAQRDENYLFGLVHIIKLFCDIRDDLLAQLEQHTQQKRDGGECITTTTTTNGY
;
A
#
# COMPACT_ATOMS: atom_id res chain seq x y z
N MET A 1 -29.46 -18.03 -13.13
CA MET A 1 -30.13 -17.65 -11.87
C MET A 1 -29.62 -16.27 -11.50
N SER A 2 -30.43 -15.23 -11.64
CA SER A 2 -29.99 -13.83 -11.50
C SER A 2 -30.34 -13.29 -10.12
N ASN A 3 -29.32 -13.03 -9.29
CA ASN A 3 -29.45 -12.27 -8.05
C ASN A 3 -29.38 -10.78 -8.43
N PHE A 4 -30.34 -9.97 -7.98
CA PHE A 4 -30.34 -8.53 -8.27
C PHE A 4 -29.95 -7.76 -7.00
N GLY A 5 -29.20 -6.66 -7.13
CA GLY A 5 -28.81 -5.81 -6.02
C GLY A 5 -29.11 -4.37 -6.37
N VAL A 6 -29.94 -3.67 -5.60
CA VAL A 6 -30.23 -2.25 -5.84
C VAL A 6 -29.26 -1.41 -5.02
N ALA A 7 -28.22 -0.89 -5.67
CA ALA A 7 -27.23 -0.03 -5.05
C ALA A 7 -27.63 1.44 -5.19
N LYS A 8 -27.97 2.09 -4.07
CA LYS A 8 -28.34 3.51 -4.05
C LYS A 8 -27.17 4.37 -3.56
N THR A 9 -26.81 5.44 -4.29
CA THR A 9 -26.09 6.58 -3.70
C THR A 9 -26.47 7.94 -4.30
N ASN A 10 -26.74 8.85 -3.36
CA ASN A 10 -26.66 10.32 -3.29
C ASN A 10 -27.44 11.21 -4.28
N ALA A 11 -28.02 12.27 -3.68
CA ALA A 11 -28.75 13.34 -4.32
C ALA A 11 -27.85 14.10 -5.30
N VAL A 12 -28.35 14.33 -6.51
CA VAL A 12 -27.81 15.30 -7.45
C VAL A 12 -28.86 16.39 -7.56
N MET A 13 -28.57 17.59 -7.05
CA MET A 13 -29.24 18.79 -7.56
C MET A 13 -28.62 19.05 -8.94
N SER A 14 -29.34 18.69 -10.00
CA SER A 14 -29.02 19.14 -11.35
C SER A 14 -30.19 19.98 -11.86
N ASN A 15 -29.88 21.21 -12.25
CA ASN A 15 -30.76 22.19 -12.89
C ASN A 15 -31.37 21.65 -14.20
N ALA A 16 -32.39 20.81 -14.08
CA ALA A 16 -33.28 20.43 -15.17
C ALA A 16 -34.68 20.19 -14.58
N GLY A 17 -35.54 21.21 -14.69
CA GLY A 17 -37.00 21.14 -14.54
C GLY A 17 -37.55 20.22 -13.44
N ASP A 18 -37.67 20.76 -12.24
CA ASP A 18 -38.42 20.31 -11.05
C ASP A 18 -39.40 19.11 -11.20
N ALA A 19 -38.89 17.88 -11.07
CA ALA A 19 -39.76 16.74 -10.73
C ALA A 19 -39.07 15.63 -9.91
N CYS A 20 -37.83 15.26 -10.25
CA CYS A 20 -37.13 14.15 -9.61
C CYS A 20 -36.03 14.64 -8.65
N THR A 21 -36.13 14.28 -7.37
CA THR A 21 -35.18 14.69 -6.32
C THR A 21 -34.18 13.60 -5.95
N HIS A 22 -34.35 12.38 -6.48
CA HIS A 22 -33.57 11.21 -6.11
C HIS A 22 -33.24 10.33 -7.31
N ARG A 23 -32.07 9.68 -7.29
CA ARG A 23 -31.68 8.63 -8.25
C ARG A 23 -31.45 7.32 -7.50
N SER A 24 -32.04 6.24 -7.99
CA SER A 24 -31.77 4.87 -7.57
C SER A 24 -31.12 4.10 -8.72
N THR A 25 -30.08 3.32 -8.43
CA THR A 25 -29.45 2.47 -9.44
C THR A 25 -29.76 1.02 -9.10
N MET A 26 -30.37 0.30 -10.04
CA MET A 26 -30.47 -1.15 -9.91
C MET A 26 -29.30 -1.79 -10.62
N SER A 27 -28.65 -2.71 -9.93
CA SER A 27 -27.59 -3.53 -10.49
C SER A 27 -27.99 -5.00 -10.48
N ALA A 28 -27.51 -5.76 -11.45
CA ALA A 28 -27.66 -7.22 -11.47
C ALA A 28 -26.32 -7.83 -11.11
N ARG A 29 -26.36 -8.84 -10.24
CA ARG A 29 -25.22 -9.70 -9.96
C ARG A 29 -25.32 -10.94 -10.84
N ARG A 30 -24.30 -11.16 -11.64
CA ARG A 30 -24.08 -12.41 -12.36
C ARG A 30 -22.67 -12.90 -12.02
N ASP A 31 -22.61 -14.02 -11.31
CA ASP A 31 -21.38 -14.61 -10.78
C ASP A 31 -20.59 -13.60 -9.91
N LYS A 32 -19.38 -13.23 -10.34
CA LYS A 32 -18.46 -12.31 -9.65
C LYS A 32 -18.64 -10.83 -10.03
N TRP A 33 -19.59 -10.52 -10.91
CA TRP A 33 -19.74 -9.20 -11.50
C TRP A 33 -21.06 -8.53 -11.11
N VAL A 34 -21.01 -7.21 -10.90
CA VAL A 34 -22.18 -6.37 -10.66
C VAL A 34 -22.26 -5.34 -11.76
N PHE A 35 -23.33 -5.38 -12.54
CA PHE A 35 -23.55 -4.47 -13.65
C PHE A 35 -24.70 -3.52 -13.31
N PRO A 36 -24.56 -2.20 -13.48
CA PRO A 36 -25.71 -1.30 -13.43
C PRO A 36 -26.62 -1.66 -14.61
N VAL A 37 -27.89 -1.98 -14.32
CA VAL A 37 -28.86 -2.40 -15.35
C VAL A 37 -29.88 -1.32 -15.63
N CYS A 38 -30.21 -0.50 -14.63
CA CYS A 38 -31.03 0.68 -14.85
C CYS A 38 -30.82 1.77 -13.81
N HIS A 39 -31.17 3.00 -14.20
CA HIS A 39 -31.27 4.12 -13.30
C HIS A 39 -32.72 4.58 -13.24
N CYS A 40 -33.25 4.64 -12.02
CA CYS A 40 -34.60 5.08 -11.74
C CYS A 40 -34.54 6.48 -11.10
N LEU A 41 -35.14 7.47 -11.76
CA LEU A 41 -35.30 8.82 -11.22
C LEU A 41 -36.60 8.84 -10.43
N LEU A 42 -36.51 9.27 -9.17
CA LEU A 42 -37.60 9.21 -8.20
C LEU A 42 -37.90 10.61 -7.69
N THR A 43 -39.19 10.90 -7.53
CA THR A 43 -39.69 12.18 -7.01
C THR A 43 -39.61 12.25 -5.48
N ALA A 44 -39.64 11.10 -4.80
CA ALA A 44 -39.51 10.98 -3.34
C ALA A 44 -39.04 9.57 -2.94
N LYS A 45 -38.66 9.42 -1.66
CA LYS A 45 -38.26 8.16 -1.03
C LYS A 45 -39.39 7.54 -0.21
N THR A 46 -40.56 7.37 -0.83
CA THR A 46 -41.75 6.78 -0.16
C THR A 46 -42.05 5.40 -0.74
N GLN A 47 -42.74 4.56 0.04
CA GLN A 47 -43.12 3.22 -0.41
C GLN A 47 -43.94 3.29 -1.71
N ALA A 48 -44.92 4.19 -1.79
CA ALA A 48 -45.72 4.40 -3.00
C ALA A 48 -44.88 4.76 -4.23
N THR A 49 -43.82 5.57 -4.05
CA THR A 49 -42.90 5.93 -5.14
C THR A 49 -42.10 4.71 -5.62
N TYR A 50 -41.62 3.85 -4.71
CA TYR A 50 -40.92 2.62 -5.08
C TYR A 50 -41.83 1.57 -5.68
N GLU A 51 -43.06 1.43 -5.19
CA GLU A 51 -44.05 0.53 -5.79
C GLU A 51 -44.33 0.91 -7.24
N ARG A 52 -44.52 2.21 -7.51
CA ARG A 52 -44.66 2.74 -8.87
C ARG A 52 -43.41 2.50 -9.72
N MET A 53 -42.22 2.65 -9.14
CA MET A 53 -40.95 2.32 -9.82
C MET A 53 -40.93 0.84 -10.24
N PHE A 54 -41.30 -0.08 -9.36
CA PHE A 54 -41.36 -1.52 -9.68
C PHE A 54 -42.44 -1.83 -10.73
N ASP A 55 -43.60 -1.18 -10.69
CA ASP A 55 -44.63 -1.34 -11.71
C ASP A 55 -44.12 -0.93 -13.11
N LEU A 56 -43.42 0.21 -13.20
CA LEU A 56 -42.82 0.67 -14.45
C LEU A 56 -41.70 -0.26 -14.92
N LEU A 57 -40.88 -0.77 -13.99
CA LEU A 57 -39.85 -1.75 -14.31
C LEU A 57 -40.44 -3.05 -14.84
N GLN A 58 -41.54 -3.55 -14.25
CA GLN A 58 -42.23 -4.74 -14.75
C GLN A 58 -42.83 -4.52 -16.14
N GLN A 59 -43.33 -3.32 -16.43
CA GLN A 59 -43.84 -2.97 -17.77
C GLN A 59 -42.72 -2.96 -18.82
N CYS A 60 -41.58 -2.36 -18.51
CA CYS A 60 -40.43 -2.31 -19.42
C CYS A 60 -39.67 -3.64 -19.50
N TRP A 61 -39.72 -4.44 -18.43
CA TRP A 61 -39.05 -5.72 -18.30
C TRP A 61 -40.01 -6.77 -17.69
N PRO A 62 -40.87 -7.39 -18.52
CA PRO A 62 -41.90 -8.32 -18.05
C PRO A 62 -41.38 -9.56 -17.30
N THR A 63 -40.13 -9.93 -17.52
CA THR A 63 -39.46 -11.05 -16.83
C THR A 63 -38.67 -10.63 -15.59
N PHE A 64 -38.75 -9.35 -15.18
CA PHE A 64 -38.14 -8.89 -13.94
C PHE A 64 -38.79 -9.60 -12.75
N LYS A 65 -38.00 -10.44 -12.06
CA LYS A 65 -38.44 -11.22 -10.90
C LYS A 65 -37.25 -11.44 -9.96
N PRO A 66 -36.95 -10.48 -9.07
CA PRO A 66 -35.82 -10.62 -8.17
C PRO A 66 -36.09 -11.72 -7.13
N ARG A 67 -35.06 -12.56 -6.87
CA ARG A 67 -35.08 -13.57 -5.79
C ARG A 67 -34.43 -13.08 -4.52
N VAL A 68 -33.42 -12.23 -4.66
CA VAL A 68 -32.69 -11.59 -3.58
C VAL A 68 -32.53 -10.13 -3.99
N ALA A 69 -32.65 -9.21 -3.03
CA ALA A 69 -32.37 -7.80 -3.17
C ALA A 69 -31.43 -7.34 -2.05
N SER A 70 -30.24 -6.87 -2.42
CA SER A 70 -29.38 -6.13 -1.49
C SER A 70 -29.69 -4.65 -1.57
N ILE A 71 -30.18 -4.06 -0.47
CA ILE A 71 -30.71 -2.68 -0.43
C ILE A 71 -30.26 -1.95 0.85
N ASP A 72 -30.51 -0.64 0.92
CA ASP A 72 -30.25 0.15 2.14
C ASP A 72 -31.28 -0.16 3.25
N PHE A 73 -31.05 0.36 4.46
CA PHE A 73 -31.96 0.16 5.61
C PHE A 73 -33.23 1.03 5.53
N GLU A 74 -33.61 1.50 4.33
CA GLU A 74 -34.74 2.40 4.13
C GLU A 74 -36.05 1.58 4.10
N GLN A 75 -36.90 1.72 5.13
CA GLN A 75 -38.13 0.92 5.27
C GLN A 75 -39.09 1.06 4.08
N ALA A 76 -39.11 2.23 3.43
CA ALA A 76 -39.97 2.49 2.28
C ALA A 76 -39.72 1.55 1.09
N ILE A 77 -38.45 1.25 0.78
CA ILE A 77 -38.12 0.33 -0.32
C ILE A 77 -38.29 -1.14 0.10
N VAL A 78 -38.08 -1.46 1.39
CA VAL A 78 -38.37 -2.79 1.95
C VAL A 78 -39.87 -3.10 1.79
N GLY A 79 -40.74 -2.19 2.24
CA GLY A 79 -42.19 -2.35 2.13
C GLY A 79 -42.65 -2.48 0.68
N ALA A 80 -42.09 -1.68 -0.23
CA ALA A 80 -42.42 -1.77 -1.65
C ALA A 80 -41.96 -3.09 -2.30
N LEU A 81 -40.78 -3.59 -1.94
CA LEU A 81 -40.28 -4.89 -2.40
C LEU A 81 -41.16 -6.03 -1.88
N GLN A 82 -41.55 -6.00 -0.61
CA GLN A 82 -42.44 -7.00 -0.04
C GLN A 82 -43.84 -6.98 -0.68
N ALA A 83 -44.36 -5.79 -1.00
CA ALA A 83 -45.66 -5.63 -1.65
C ALA A 83 -45.66 -6.12 -3.11
N LYS A 84 -44.61 -5.80 -3.89
CA LYS A 84 -44.55 -6.09 -5.34
C LYS A 84 -43.85 -7.42 -5.67
N HIS A 85 -42.93 -7.86 -4.82
CA HIS A 85 -42.10 -9.06 -5.00
C HIS A 85 -41.96 -9.83 -3.67
N PRO A 86 -43.05 -10.43 -3.14
CA PRO A 86 -43.06 -11.07 -1.81
C PRO A 86 -42.13 -12.28 -1.67
N GLN A 87 -41.67 -12.85 -2.78
CA GLN A 87 -40.71 -13.97 -2.81
C GLN A 87 -39.25 -13.51 -2.87
N CYS A 88 -38.99 -12.20 -2.78
CA CYS A 88 -37.66 -11.64 -2.83
C CYS A 88 -37.08 -11.54 -1.42
N ASP A 89 -35.98 -12.24 -1.15
CA ASP A 89 -35.25 -12.10 0.10
C ASP A 89 -34.55 -10.75 0.17
N VAL A 90 -34.71 -10.04 1.29
CA VAL A 90 -34.15 -8.71 1.48
C VAL A 90 -32.90 -8.80 2.36
N ASN A 91 -31.75 -8.44 1.79
CA ASN A 91 -30.49 -8.34 2.49
C ASN A 91 -30.09 -6.88 2.65
N PHE A 92 -29.73 -6.46 3.85
CA PHE A 92 -29.28 -5.09 4.07
C PHE A 92 -27.81 -4.90 3.71
N CYS A 93 -27.50 -3.77 3.07
CA CYS A 93 -26.16 -3.49 2.59
C CYS A 93 -25.22 -3.11 3.73
N LEU A 94 -24.20 -3.94 3.97
CA LEU A 94 -23.16 -3.72 4.98
C LEU A 94 -22.45 -2.36 4.81
N PHE A 95 -22.24 -1.91 3.57
CA PHE A 95 -21.65 -0.60 3.29
C PHE A 95 -22.48 0.54 3.90
N HIS A 96 -23.80 0.51 3.74
CA HIS A 96 -24.69 1.53 4.29
C HIS A 96 -24.85 1.39 5.82
N LEU A 97 -24.78 0.16 6.35
CA LEU A 97 -24.73 -0.07 7.81
C LEU A 97 -23.53 0.65 8.42
N VAL A 98 -22.33 0.37 7.89
CA VAL A 98 -21.08 0.97 8.36
C VAL A 98 -21.11 2.49 8.23
N ARG A 99 -21.66 3.01 7.12
CA ARG A 99 -21.82 4.46 6.92
C ARG A 99 -22.74 5.08 7.98
N ASN A 100 -23.87 4.45 8.28
CA ASN A 100 -24.83 4.94 9.26
C ASN A 100 -24.29 4.81 10.70
N MET A 101 -23.61 3.72 11.03
CA MET A 101 -22.90 3.56 12.31
C MET A 101 -21.87 4.67 12.50
N LYS A 102 -21.02 4.93 11.50
CA LYS A 102 -20.06 6.04 11.56
C LYS A 102 -20.73 7.40 11.78
N LYS A 103 -21.86 7.65 11.11
CA LYS A 103 -22.62 8.88 11.31
C LYS A 103 -23.14 9.01 12.76
N ARG A 104 -23.66 7.92 13.33
CA ARG A 104 -24.10 7.88 14.73
C ARG A 104 -22.95 8.08 15.71
N VAL A 105 -21.82 7.43 15.49
CA VAL A 105 -20.58 7.63 16.27
C VAL A 105 -20.14 9.11 16.25
N ALA A 106 -20.31 9.81 15.11
CA ALA A 106 -20.06 11.24 15.01
C ALA A 106 -21.10 12.10 15.72
N GLU A 107 -22.39 11.83 15.54
CA GLU A 107 -23.48 12.54 16.22
C GLU A 107 -23.37 12.44 17.76
N GLN A 108 -22.82 11.33 18.27
CA GLN A 108 -22.62 11.10 19.70
C GLN A 108 -21.30 11.67 20.24
N GLY A 109 -20.49 12.36 19.42
CA GLY A 109 -19.17 12.87 19.82
C GLY A 109 -18.11 11.78 20.07
N LEU A 110 -18.44 10.51 19.78
CA LEU A 110 -17.59 9.34 20.03
C LEU A 110 -16.57 9.11 18.91
N THR A 111 -16.48 10.00 17.92
CA THR A 111 -15.52 9.87 16.82
C THR A 111 -14.08 9.87 17.30
N HIS A 112 -13.75 10.72 18.28
CA HIS A 112 -12.42 10.70 18.88
C HIS A 112 -12.15 9.33 19.50
N LEU A 113 -13.04 8.87 20.39
CA LEU A 113 -12.91 7.59 21.07
C LEU A 113 -12.84 6.39 20.09
N TYR A 114 -13.70 6.36 19.07
CA TYR A 114 -13.66 5.36 18.00
C TYR A 114 -12.34 5.34 17.21
N ASN A 115 -11.72 6.51 17.03
CA ASN A 115 -10.47 6.63 16.28
C ASN A 115 -9.22 6.39 17.13
N THR A 116 -9.29 6.57 18.45
CA THR A 116 -8.14 6.54 19.37
C THR A 116 -8.12 5.34 20.30
N ASP A 117 -9.28 4.77 20.62
CA ASP A 117 -9.40 3.64 21.53
C ASP A 117 -9.68 2.36 20.74
N ALA A 118 -8.67 1.48 20.70
CA ALA A 118 -8.75 0.21 20.02
C ALA A 118 -9.81 -0.71 20.63
N ALA A 119 -9.98 -0.71 21.95
CA ALA A 119 -10.97 -1.52 22.65
C ALA A 119 -12.39 -1.00 22.40
N PHE A 120 -12.58 0.31 22.34
CA PHE A 120 -13.86 0.93 21.95
C PHE A 120 -14.20 0.65 20.48
N SER A 121 -13.22 0.74 19.58
CA SER A 121 -13.42 0.36 18.17
C SER A 121 -13.67 -1.16 18.01
N GLN A 122 -13.15 -1.99 18.91
CA GLN A 122 -13.26 -3.45 18.92
C GLN A 122 -14.51 -3.97 19.63
N THR A 123 -15.10 -3.22 20.56
CA THR A 123 -16.37 -3.61 21.23
C THR A 123 -17.57 -3.51 20.27
N ASP A 124 -17.47 -2.69 19.22
CA ASP A 124 -18.36 -2.71 18.04
C ASP A 124 -17.92 -3.72 16.95
N ALA A 125 -16.88 -4.54 17.20
CA ALA A 125 -16.44 -5.57 16.26
C ALA A 125 -17.26 -6.84 16.47
N HIS A 126 -18.27 -7.00 15.61
CA HIS A 126 -18.84 -8.31 15.31
C HIS A 126 -17.70 -9.30 14.98
N PRO A 127 -17.82 -10.59 15.35
CA PRO A 127 -16.85 -11.65 14.98
C PRO A 127 -16.53 -11.70 13.47
N GLU A 128 -17.36 -11.12 12.61
CA GLU A 128 -17.15 -10.95 11.16
C GLU A 128 -15.97 -10.02 10.77
N ARG A 129 -15.40 -9.22 11.69
CA ARG A 129 -14.25 -8.35 11.33
C ARG A 129 -12.95 -9.13 11.11
N LEU A 130 -12.78 -10.28 11.76
CA LEU A 130 -11.62 -11.14 11.52
C LEU A 130 -11.63 -11.75 10.11
N GLU A 131 -12.82 -12.01 9.54
CA GLU A 131 -12.98 -12.53 8.17
C GLU A 131 -12.49 -11.55 7.09
N TYR A 132 -12.32 -10.26 7.39
CA TYR A 132 -11.93 -9.27 6.38
C TYR A 132 -10.44 -9.28 6.01
N ARG A 133 -9.58 -9.86 6.85
CA ARG A 133 -8.11 -9.91 6.64
C ARG A 133 -7.57 -11.23 6.17
N VAL A 134 -8.45 -12.22 6.12
CA VAL A 134 -8.04 -13.59 5.97
C VAL A 134 -8.82 -14.28 4.87
N MET A 135 -8.20 -15.29 4.32
CA MET A 135 -8.85 -16.28 3.49
C MET A 135 -8.83 -17.62 4.21
N ASP A 136 -9.80 -18.47 3.91
CA ASP A 136 -9.73 -19.89 4.27
C ASP A 136 -8.38 -20.45 3.80
N VAL A 137 -7.72 -21.22 4.66
CA VAL A 137 -6.41 -21.84 4.37
C VAL A 137 -6.45 -22.73 3.13
N ASN A 138 -7.62 -23.30 2.81
CA ASN A 138 -7.88 -24.14 1.66
C ASN A 138 -8.40 -23.36 0.44
N ALA A 139 -8.77 -22.09 0.59
CA ALA A 139 -9.21 -21.28 -0.54
C ALA A 139 -8.02 -20.95 -1.46
N THR A 140 -8.24 -21.11 -2.76
CA THR A 140 -7.35 -20.64 -3.80
C THR A 140 -7.72 -19.22 -4.21
N LEU A 141 -6.74 -18.44 -4.67
CA LEU A 141 -7.02 -17.15 -5.29
C LEU A 141 -7.88 -17.36 -6.54
N PRO A 142 -8.75 -16.39 -6.90
CA PRO A 142 -9.41 -16.41 -8.20
C PRO A 142 -8.35 -16.48 -9.33
N PRO A 143 -8.65 -17.14 -10.47
CA PRO A 143 -7.68 -17.38 -11.54
C PRO A 143 -7.00 -16.13 -12.12
N ASP A 144 -7.68 -14.99 -12.03
CA ASP A 144 -7.20 -13.70 -12.53
C ASP A 144 -6.17 -13.05 -11.61
N PHE A 145 -5.89 -13.62 -10.43
CA PHE A 145 -4.97 -13.06 -9.45
C PHE A 145 -3.92 -14.07 -8.99
N GLU A 146 -2.74 -13.52 -8.68
CA GLU A 146 -1.64 -14.26 -8.08
C GLU A 146 -1.08 -13.50 -6.88
N TRP A 147 -0.36 -14.23 -6.00
CA TRP A 147 0.37 -13.61 -4.92
C TRP A 147 1.56 -12.82 -5.47
N TYR A 148 1.70 -11.58 -5.02
CA TYR A 148 2.84 -10.77 -5.41
C TYR A 148 4.13 -11.33 -4.82
N GLN A 149 4.99 -11.85 -5.69
CA GLN A 149 6.17 -12.60 -5.27
C GLN A 149 7.22 -11.71 -4.61
N ASN A 150 7.26 -10.43 -4.92
CA ASN A 150 8.30 -9.50 -4.43
C ASN A 150 7.96 -8.84 -3.09
N GLN A 151 6.89 -9.28 -2.41
CA GLN A 151 6.55 -8.79 -1.07
C GLN A 151 7.60 -9.23 -0.02
N ILE A 152 8.13 -8.27 0.75
CA ILE A 152 9.13 -8.52 1.80
C ILE A 152 8.53 -8.63 3.20
N ALA A 153 7.61 -7.72 3.53
CA ALA A 153 7.06 -7.60 4.86
C ALA A 153 5.54 -7.40 4.86
N GLY A 154 4.97 -7.27 6.05
CA GLY A 154 3.53 -7.15 6.26
C GLY A 154 2.84 -8.51 6.36
N HIS A 155 1.63 -8.60 5.82
CA HIS A 155 0.87 -9.85 5.74
C HIS A 155 1.39 -10.67 4.56
N LEU A 156 2.25 -11.66 4.81
CA LEU A 156 2.71 -12.55 3.75
C LEU A 156 1.69 -13.69 3.57
N PRO A 157 1.46 -14.16 2.33
CA PRO A 157 0.50 -15.23 2.07
C PRO A 157 0.88 -16.57 2.70
N SER A 158 2.16 -16.74 3.08
CA SER A 158 2.64 -17.90 3.84
C SER A 158 2.23 -17.87 5.32
N VAL A 159 1.77 -16.74 5.84
CA VAL A 159 1.43 -16.58 7.27
C VAL A 159 -0.01 -17.04 7.50
N VAL A 160 -0.15 -18.10 8.28
CA VAL A 160 -1.44 -18.57 8.83
C VAL A 160 -1.49 -18.21 10.31
N ARG A 161 -2.59 -17.60 10.76
CA ARG A 161 -2.86 -17.36 12.19
C ARG A 161 -4.24 -17.89 12.52
N ASP A 162 -4.37 -18.57 13.65
CA ASP A 162 -5.66 -19.05 14.15
C ASP A 162 -6.45 -19.89 13.10
N GLY A 163 -5.73 -20.66 12.28
CA GLY A 163 -6.34 -21.49 11.23
C GLY A 163 -6.77 -20.74 9.97
N VAL A 164 -6.44 -19.46 9.84
CA VAL A 164 -6.80 -18.62 8.69
C VAL A 164 -5.57 -17.98 8.02
N ARG A 165 -5.54 -17.97 6.68
CA ARG A 165 -4.42 -17.44 5.88
C ARG A 165 -4.52 -15.94 5.78
N GLN A 166 -3.44 -15.21 6.06
CA GLN A 166 -3.42 -13.76 5.85
C GLN A 166 -3.42 -13.41 4.36
N ILE A 167 -4.16 -12.37 4.00
CA ILE A 167 -4.15 -11.83 2.64
C ILE A 167 -2.93 -10.93 2.48
N GLY A 168 -1.98 -11.35 1.63
CA GLY A 168 -0.86 -10.52 1.21
C GLY A 168 -1.17 -9.61 0.03
N ILE A 169 -0.11 -9.07 -0.56
CA ILE A 169 -0.22 -8.26 -1.77
C ILE A 169 -0.54 -9.18 -2.94
N LEU A 170 -1.49 -8.76 -3.77
CA LEU A 170 -1.89 -9.47 -4.98
C LEU A 170 -1.36 -8.76 -6.21
N ARG A 171 -1.35 -9.49 -7.32
CA ARG A 171 -1.15 -8.95 -8.67
C ARG A 171 -2.18 -9.58 -9.59
N GLU A 172 -2.67 -8.82 -10.57
CA GLU A 172 -3.55 -9.34 -11.61
C GLU A 172 -2.69 -10.08 -12.66
N CYS A 173 -3.10 -11.29 -13.04
CA CYS A 173 -2.35 -12.13 -13.96
C CYS A 173 -2.15 -11.39 -15.30
N GLY A 174 -0.90 -11.34 -15.77
CA GLY A 174 -0.53 -10.63 -17.01
C GLY A 174 -0.34 -9.12 -16.86
N ARG A 175 -0.61 -8.54 -15.70
CA ARG A 175 -0.33 -7.13 -15.40
C ARG A 175 0.97 -7.01 -14.61
N THR A 176 1.90 -6.17 -15.07
CA THR A 176 3.24 -6.00 -14.46
C THR A 176 3.43 -4.68 -13.73
N ASP A 177 2.63 -3.67 -14.04
CA ASP A 177 2.80 -2.29 -13.58
C ASP A 177 2.12 -1.98 -12.24
N VAL A 178 1.21 -2.83 -11.76
CA VAL A 178 0.40 -2.56 -10.57
C VAL A 178 0.30 -3.76 -9.63
N ILE A 179 0.45 -3.45 -8.35
CA ILE A 179 0.16 -4.33 -7.23
C ILE A 179 -1.15 -3.92 -6.54
N LEU A 180 -1.76 -4.91 -5.90
CA LEU A 180 -3.01 -4.78 -5.15
C LEU A 180 -2.71 -5.00 -3.66
N LYS A 181 -2.61 -3.89 -2.93
CA LYS A 181 -2.37 -3.93 -1.48
C LYS A 181 -3.70 -3.87 -0.73
N LEU A 182 -3.99 -4.89 0.10
CA LEU A 182 -5.22 -4.91 0.89
C LEU A 182 -5.32 -3.66 1.78
N VAL A 183 -6.46 -2.98 1.73
CA VAL A 183 -6.77 -1.85 2.61
C VAL A 183 -6.84 -2.36 4.05
N GLN A 184 -6.03 -1.77 4.93
CA GLN A 184 -6.04 -2.13 6.35
C GLN A 184 -7.36 -1.72 7.01
N GLU A 185 -7.90 -2.52 7.93
CA GLU A 185 -9.17 -2.13 8.57
C GLU A 185 -9.06 -0.85 9.42
N GLY A 186 -10.24 -0.27 9.62
CA GLY A 186 -10.44 0.85 10.53
C GLY A 186 -9.72 2.09 10.05
N ILE A 187 -9.23 2.88 11.00
CA ILE A 187 -8.63 4.18 10.69
C ILE A 187 -7.32 4.08 9.89
N ARG A 188 -6.64 2.93 9.93
CA ARG A 188 -5.37 2.71 9.20
C ARG A 188 -5.56 2.74 7.69
N GLY A 189 -6.53 1.99 7.16
CA GLY A 189 -6.85 2.02 5.73
C GLY A 189 -7.41 3.36 5.28
N VAL A 190 -8.26 3.99 6.11
CA VAL A 190 -8.77 5.34 5.84
C VAL A 190 -7.64 6.36 5.72
N ARG A 191 -6.64 6.31 6.62
CA ARG A 191 -5.45 7.17 6.55
C ARG A 191 -4.61 6.90 5.32
N GLU A 192 -4.33 5.63 5.00
CA GLU A 192 -3.50 5.29 3.84
C GLU A 192 -4.16 5.70 2.52
N ILE A 193 -5.46 5.45 2.36
CA ILE A 193 -6.24 5.94 1.22
C ILE A 193 -6.23 7.47 1.17
N GLY A 194 -6.46 8.13 2.32
CA GLY A 194 -6.46 9.58 2.42
C GLY A 194 -5.11 10.20 2.05
N PHE A 195 -4.01 9.57 2.47
CA PHE A 195 -2.65 9.96 2.11
C PHE A 195 -2.45 9.92 0.59
N TYR A 196 -2.87 8.86 -0.10
CA TYR A 196 -2.70 8.81 -1.56
C TYR A 196 -3.66 9.75 -2.30
N LYS A 197 -4.93 9.83 -1.89
CA LYS A 197 -5.93 10.69 -2.54
C LYS A 197 -5.61 12.18 -2.47
N GLN A 198 -4.79 12.62 -1.51
CA GLN A 198 -4.36 14.02 -1.48
C GLN A 198 -3.53 14.40 -2.70
N PHE A 199 -2.81 13.45 -3.31
CA PHE A 199 -2.04 13.69 -4.54
C PHE A 199 -2.92 13.70 -5.78
N ASP A 200 -4.00 12.92 -5.83
CA ASP A 200 -5.01 13.02 -6.90
C ASP A 200 -5.64 14.42 -6.93
N ALA A 201 -5.86 15.04 -5.77
CA ALA A 201 -6.39 16.39 -5.68
C ALA A 201 -5.42 17.46 -6.21
N VAL A 202 -4.11 17.22 -6.11
CA VAL A 202 -3.06 18.17 -6.55
C VAL A 202 -2.65 17.93 -8.01
N PHE A 203 -2.56 16.66 -8.44
CA PHE A 203 -2.01 16.29 -9.76
C PHE A 203 -3.07 15.76 -10.74
N GLY A 204 -4.19 15.20 -10.27
CA GLY A 204 -5.30 14.70 -11.10
C GLY A 204 -4.89 13.79 -12.27
N ASP A 205 -5.71 13.76 -13.32
CA ASP A 205 -5.38 13.11 -14.62
C ASP A 205 -4.37 13.89 -15.46
N LYS A 206 -3.83 15.01 -14.94
CA LYS A 206 -2.91 15.84 -15.70
C LYS A 206 -1.54 15.16 -15.71
N LYS A 207 -1.17 14.61 -16.88
CA LYS A 207 0.22 14.20 -17.21
C LYS A 207 1.26 15.31 -16.93
N CYS A 208 0.81 16.55 -16.80
CA CYS A 208 1.63 17.72 -16.54
C CYS A 208 1.50 18.10 -15.07
N ILE A 209 2.58 17.98 -14.30
CA ILE A 209 2.65 18.56 -12.98
C ILE A 209 2.75 20.08 -13.16
N CYS A 210 1.65 20.81 -13.02
CA CYS A 210 1.66 22.26 -13.10
C CYS A 210 2.60 22.86 -12.03
N ASP A 211 2.92 24.14 -12.20
CA ASP A 211 3.66 24.87 -11.17
C ASP A 211 2.84 24.87 -9.86
N PRO A 212 3.47 24.54 -8.73
CA PRO A 212 2.78 24.48 -7.45
C PRO A 212 2.24 25.86 -7.08
N LYS A 213 1.01 25.93 -6.55
CA LYS A 213 0.37 27.20 -6.19
C LYS A 213 0.91 27.79 -4.88
N ASP A 214 1.41 26.92 -4.01
CA ASP A 214 1.97 27.28 -2.71
C ASP A 214 3.07 26.29 -2.29
N GLU A 215 3.65 26.54 -1.12
CA GLU A 215 4.71 25.69 -0.56
C GLU A 215 4.23 24.28 -0.20
N GLU A 216 2.97 24.10 0.25
CA GLU A 216 2.42 22.77 0.56
C GLU A 216 2.30 21.93 -0.71
N GLU A 217 1.75 22.49 -1.80
CA GLU A 217 1.70 21.81 -3.11
C GLU A 217 3.10 21.51 -3.65
N SER A 218 4.09 22.41 -3.44
CA SER A 218 5.48 22.17 -3.83
C SER A 218 6.09 20.99 -3.06
N LEU A 219 5.86 20.93 -1.74
CA LEU A 219 6.32 19.83 -0.91
C LEU A 219 5.62 18.52 -1.29
N LEU A 220 4.31 18.54 -1.56
CA LEU A 220 3.58 17.36 -2.01
C LEU A 220 4.06 16.88 -3.39
N LYS A 221 4.43 17.80 -4.29
CA LYS A 221 5.03 17.48 -5.60
C LYS A 221 6.36 16.77 -5.46
N GLU A 222 7.23 17.25 -4.57
CA GLU A 222 8.49 16.59 -4.27
C GLU A 222 8.26 15.21 -3.64
N LEU A 223 7.35 15.09 -2.66
CA LEU A 223 7.02 13.83 -2.01
C LEU A 223 6.46 12.79 -2.99
N TYR A 224 5.65 13.23 -3.96
CA TYR A 224 5.06 12.37 -4.98
C TYR A 224 6.13 11.64 -5.82
N MET A 225 7.33 12.18 -5.93
CA MET A 225 8.45 11.54 -6.63
C MET A 225 9.07 10.37 -5.85
N PHE A 226 8.77 10.22 -4.56
CA PHE A 226 9.35 9.20 -3.68
C PHE A 226 8.36 8.09 -3.33
N ILE A 227 7.09 8.16 -3.72
CA ILE A 227 6.05 7.18 -3.36
C ILE A 227 5.57 6.41 -4.60
N PRO A 228 4.96 5.21 -4.43
CA PRO A 228 4.34 4.51 -5.55
C PRO A 228 3.17 5.33 -6.11
N ARG A 229 3.00 5.35 -7.43
CA ARG A 229 1.79 5.96 -8.01
C ARG A 229 0.54 5.23 -7.53
N PHE A 230 -0.51 5.99 -7.28
CA PHE A 230 -1.81 5.48 -6.87
C PHE A 230 -2.77 5.49 -8.06
N HIS A 231 -3.47 4.37 -8.27
CA HIS A 231 -4.41 4.18 -9.37
C HIS A 231 -5.85 4.02 -8.87
N GLY A 232 -6.13 4.41 -7.63
CA GLY A 232 -7.44 4.27 -6.99
C GLY A 232 -7.61 2.98 -6.17
N CYS A 233 -8.84 2.74 -5.72
CA CYS A 233 -9.21 1.56 -4.94
C CYS A 233 -10.09 0.61 -5.77
N ARG A 234 -9.96 -0.71 -5.55
CA ARG A 234 -10.76 -1.76 -6.22
C ARG A 234 -11.29 -2.75 -5.19
N HIS A 235 -12.55 -3.14 -5.32
CA HIS A 235 -13.14 -4.22 -4.53
C HIS A 235 -12.99 -5.56 -5.27
N ILE A 236 -12.49 -6.59 -4.59
CA ILE A 236 -12.21 -7.90 -5.17
C ILE A 236 -12.82 -8.99 -4.28
N TRP A 237 -13.56 -9.91 -4.90
CA TRP A 237 -14.08 -11.11 -4.25
C TRP A 237 -13.02 -12.21 -4.31
N LEU A 238 -12.43 -12.55 -3.17
CA LEU A 238 -11.41 -13.60 -3.08
C LEU A 238 -12.03 -14.97 -2.81
N ASP A 239 -13.21 -14.98 -2.17
CA ASP A 239 -14.03 -16.13 -1.83
C ASP A 239 -15.42 -16.00 -2.50
N GLU A 240 -16.04 -17.14 -2.84
CA GLU A 240 -17.35 -17.13 -3.50
C GLU A 240 -18.47 -16.61 -2.58
N ASN A 241 -18.33 -16.90 -1.28
CA ASN A 241 -19.36 -16.67 -0.27
C ASN A 241 -19.02 -15.55 0.73
N GLY A 242 -17.78 -15.05 0.75
CA GLY A 242 -17.36 -14.01 1.69
C GLY A 242 -17.45 -12.60 1.09
N PRO A 243 -17.35 -11.54 1.90
CA PRO A 243 -17.52 -10.17 1.42
C PRO A 243 -16.32 -9.71 0.57
N PRO A 244 -16.53 -8.79 -0.40
CA PRO A 244 -15.44 -8.29 -1.22
C PRO A 244 -14.45 -7.52 -0.36
N LYS A 245 -13.16 -7.68 -0.65
CA LYS A 245 -12.10 -6.95 0.03
C LYS A 245 -11.69 -5.74 -0.80
N GLU A 246 -11.43 -4.60 -0.14
CA GLU A 246 -10.97 -3.38 -0.81
C GLU A 246 -9.43 -3.37 -0.89
N PHE A 247 -8.90 -3.06 -2.07
CA PHE A 247 -7.47 -2.99 -2.36
C PHE A 247 -7.08 -1.60 -2.87
N LEU A 248 -5.91 -1.13 -2.46
CA LEU A 248 -5.19 -0.04 -3.11
C LEU A 248 -4.52 -0.59 -4.37
N GLN A 249 -4.71 0.09 -5.50
CA GLN A 249 -3.95 -0.15 -6.72
C GLN A 249 -2.73 0.76 -6.71
N LEU A 250 -1.54 0.19 -6.56
CA LEU A 250 -0.27 0.92 -6.46
C LEU A 250 0.68 0.48 -7.56
N GLU A 251 1.53 1.40 -8.03
CA GLU A 251 2.65 1.08 -8.91
C GLU A 251 3.50 -0.07 -8.33
N ASP A 252 3.80 -1.06 -9.18
CA ASP A 252 4.84 -2.03 -8.88
C ASP A 252 6.22 -1.39 -9.09
N VAL A 253 6.83 -0.95 -7.99
CA VAL A 253 8.13 -0.28 -8.03
C VAL A 253 9.28 -1.19 -8.49
N THR A 254 9.03 -2.49 -8.65
CA THR A 254 10.00 -3.48 -9.14
C THR A 254 9.88 -3.77 -10.63
N GLU A 255 8.86 -3.24 -11.32
CA GLU A 255 8.52 -3.58 -12.71
C GLU A 255 9.68 -3.36 -13.70
N THR A 256 10.48 -2.30 -13.49
CA THR A 256 11.60 -1.94 -14.38
C THR A 256 12.87 -2.79 -14.16
N PHE A 257 12.87 -3.71 -13.19
CA PHE A 257 14.04 -4.51 -12.81
C PHE A 257 13.84 -5.96 -13.26
N LYS A 258 14.87 -6.55 -13.90
CA LYS A 258 14.83 -7.97 -14.31
C LYS A 258 14.96 -8.90 -13.11
N CYS A 259 15.91 -8.59 -12.20
CA CYS A 259 16.18 -9.36 -11.00
C CYS A 259 16.15 -8.42 -9.78
N PRO A 260 14.97 -7.98 -9.32
CA PRO A 260 14.89 -6.97 -8.27
C PRO A 260 15.42 -7.50 -6.94
N CYS A 261 16.49 -6.88 -6.45
CA CYS A 261 17.00 -7.07 -5.09
C CYS A 261 16.36 -6.03 -4.17
N ILE A 262 15.57 -6.48 -3.21
CA ILE A 262 14.64 -5.64 -2.44
C ILE A 262 14.97 -5.70 -0.96
N MET A 263 15.09 -4.56 -0.27
CA MET A 263 15.13 -4.47 1.18
C MET A 263 14.06 -3.51 1.70
N ASP A 264 13.28 -3.94 2.67
CA ASP A 264 12.31 -3.11 3.38
C ASP A 264 12.89 -2.66 4.72
N VAL A 265 13.04 -1.35 4.90
CA VAL A 265 13.57 -0.74 6.12
C VAL A 265 12.53 0.18 6.73
N LYS A 266 12.02 -0.19 7.91
CA LYS A 266 11.10 0.64 8.68
C LYS A 266 11.85 1.79 9.31
N MET A 267 11.33 3.01 9.13
CA MET A 267 11.95 4.24 9.60
C MET A 267 11.32 4.75 10.89
N GLY A 268 12.06 5.61 11.59
CA GLY A 268 11.66 6.25 12.84
C GLY A 268 12.40 5.71 14.07
N LEU A 269 12.78 6.60 14.98
CA LEU A 269 13.14 6.25 16.37
C LEU A 269 12.06 5.41 17.08
N VAL A 270 10.80 5.75 16.80
CA VAL A 270 9.62 5.03 17.28
C VAL A 270 8.70 4.65 16.10
N SER A 271 8.14 3.44 16.18
CA SER A 271 7.12 2.96 15.23
C SER A 271 5.69 3.12 15.76
N ALA A 272 5.53 3.44 17.05
CA ALA A 272 4.22 3.67 17.61
C ALA A 272 3.79 5.11 17.32
N ASP A 273 2.63 5.26 16.69
CA ASP A 273 2.06 6.56 16.37
C ASP A 273 1.51 7.28 17.63
N PRO A 274 1.19 8.60 17.55
CA PRO A 274 0.74 9.37 18.71
C PRO A 274 -0.55 8.85 19.37
N LEU A 275 -1.36 8.08 18.64
CA LEU A 275 -2.62 7.50 19.12
C LEU A 275 -2.44 6.04 19.60
N ALA A 276 -1.23 5.50 19.61
CA ALA A 276 -0.96 4.14 20.07
C ALA A 276 -1.12 4.04 21.59
N SER A 277 -1.84 3.00 22.04
CA SER A 277 -1.94 2.65 23.47
C SER A 277 -0.55 2.40 24.07
N GLU A 278 -0.45 2.57 25.39
CA GLU A 278 0.81 2.33 26.11
C GLU A 278 1.32 0.90 25.90
N GLU A 279 0.44 -0.10 25.98
CA GLU A 279 0.76 -1.49 25.69
C GLU A 279 1.37 -1.66 24.29
N LYS A 280 0.75 -1.06 23.26
CA LYS A 280 1.24 -1.11 21.87
C LYS A 280 2.60 -0.40 21.74
N ARG A 281 2.80 0.72 22.43
CA ARG A 281 4.08 1.46 22.45
C ARG A 281 5.19 0.60 23.06
N LEU A 282 4.93 -0.04 24.19
CA LEU A 282 5.87 -0.95 24.86
C LEU A 282 6.18 -2.17 23.96
N ALA A 283 5.15 -2.79 23.38
CA ALA A 283 5.30 -3.93 22.48
C ALA A 283 6.12 -3.58 21.22
N GLU A 284 5.95 -2.39 20.63
CA GLU A 284 6.79 -1.93 19.52
C GLU A 284 8.23 -1.64 19.96
N ALA A 285 8.43 -1.05 21.13
CA ALA A 285 9.76 -0.71 21.66
C ALA A 285 10.64 -1.94 21.93
N VAL A 286 10.05 -3.07 22.32
CA VAL A 286 10.78 -4.32 22.62
C VAL A 286 11.15 -5.08 21.35
N LYS A 287 10.43 -4.89 20.22
CA LYS A 287 10.65 -5.66 18.98
C LYS A 287 12.05 -5.51 18.39
N CYS A 288 12.66 -4.33 18.50
CA CYS A 288 13.99 -4.07 17.96
C CYS A 288 14.66 -2.95 18.78
N PRO A 289 15.45 -3.29 19.82
CA PRO A 289 16.13 -2.30 20.65
C PRO A 289 17.04 -1.36 19.85
N LEU A 290 17.67 -1.87 18.77
CA LEU A 290 18.54 -1.09 17.89
C LEU A 290 17.82 0.10 17.23
N GLN A 291 16.51 0.00 16.98
CA GLN A 291 15.74 1.06 16.34
C GLN A 291 15.77 2.37 17.13
N LYS A 292 15.77 2.30 18.48
CA LYS A 292 15.87 3.50 19.32
C LYS A 292 17.22 4.21 19.20
N LYS A 293 18.25 3.52 18.73
CA LYS A 293 19.61 4.04 18.57
C LYS A 293 19.95 4.46 17.14
N LYS A 294 19.37 3.77 16.15
CA LYS A 294 19.65 4.01 14.72
C LYS A 294 18.51 4.72 13.99
N GLY A 295 17.31 4.79 14.57
CA GLY A 295 16.13 5.39 13.92
C GLY A 295 15.56 4.57 12.78
N PHE A 296 15.94 3.30 12.64
CA PHE A 296 15.37 2.38 11.65
C PHE A 296 15.53 0.92 12.07
N ARG A 297 14.84 0.01 11.39
CA ARG A 297 15.06 -1.45 11.48
C ARG A 297 14.77 -2.15 10.15
N ILE A 298 15.51 -3.21 9.86
CA ILE A 298 15.27 -4.05 8.67
C ILE A 298 14.04 -4.93 8.91
N LEU A 299 13.06 -4.90 8.00
CA LEU A 299 11.90 -5.80 8.00
C LEU A 299 12.16 -7.08 7.21
N GLY A 300 13.11 -7.05 6.28
CA GLY A 300 13.57 -8.20 5.52
C GLY A 300 14.25 -7.75 4.23
N HIS A 301 14.76 -8.72 3.49
CA HIS A 301 15.22 -8.49 2.12
C HIS A 301 15.12 -9.75 1.28
N LYS A 302 15.11 -9.56 -0.03
CA LYS A 302 15.19 -10.59 -1.06
C LYS A 302 16.25 -10.20 -2.06
N ILE A 303 17.23 -11.06 -2.26
CA ILE A 303 18.34 -10.87 -3.19
C ILE A 303 18.14 -11.87 -4.34
N GLN A 304 18.08 -11.36 -5.57
CA GLN A 304 17.76 -12.12 -6.78
C GLN A 304 18.85 -11.99 -7.82
N THR A 305 19.06 -13.06 -8.58
CA THR A 305 19.96 -13.12 -9.75
C THR A 305 19.23 -13.75 -10.92
N GLU A 306 19.93 -13.94 -12.04
CA GLU A 306 19.46 -14.71 -13.19
C GLU A 306 19.13 -16.16 -12.82
N GLY A 307 19.79 -16.69 -11.79
CA GLY A 307 19.54 -18.03 -11.25
C GLY A 307 18.34 -18.12 -10.31
N GLY A 308 17.63 -17.01 -10.07
CA GLY A 308 16.49 -16.94 -9.17
C GLY A 308 16.82 -16.28 -7.82
N ILE A 309 16.07 -16.66 -6.77
CA ILE A 309 16.22 -16.07 -5.44
C ILE A 309 17.46 -16.66 -4.77
N LEU A 310 18.50 -15.83 -4.59
CA LEU A 310 19.74 -16.21 -3.92
C LEU A 310 19.56 -16.21 -2.39
N GLN A 311 18.87 -15.21 -1.85
CA GLN A 311 18.69 -15.09 -0.40
C GLN A 311 17.39 -14.38 -0.06
N THR A 312 16.68 -14.89 0.96
CA THR A 312 15.57 -14.20 1.60
C THR A 312 15.82 -14.15 3.10
N ARG A 313 15.68 -12.97 3.70
CA ARG A 313 15.69 -12.77 5.15
C ARG A 313 14.41 -12.08 5.57
N GLU A 314 13.85 -12.52 6.69
CA GLU A 314 12.59 -12.00 7.21
C GLU A 314 12.78 -11.15 8.46
N ARG A 315 11.66 -10.60 8.97
CA ARG A 315 11.59 -9.69 10.12
C ARG A 315 12.33 -10.16 11.37
N VAL A 316 12.41 -11.47 11.64
CA VAL A 316 13.10 -11.99 12.84
C VAL A 316 14.61 -11.78 12.70
N TRP A 317 15.16 -12.03 11.51
CA TRP A 317 16.57 -11.79 11.21
C TRP A 317 16.92 -10.30 11.29
N GLY A 318 16.05 -9.44 10.74
CA GLY A 318 16.27 -7.98 10.76
C GLY A 318 16.20 -7.39 12.17
N ARG A 319 15.30 -7.91 13.02
CA ARG A 319 15.22 -7.50 14.44
C ARG A 319 16.41 -7.94 15.28
N ALA A 320 17.07 -9.02 14.90
CA ALA A 320 18.24 -9.55 15.58
C ALA A 320 19.54 -8.81 15.20
N ARG A 321 19.47 -7.77 14.36
CA ARG A 321 20.64 -6.92 14.06
C ARG A 321 21.04 -6.09 15.29
N THR A 322 22.33 -5.87 15.42
CA THR A 322 22.98 -5.11 16.50
C THR A 322 23.81 -3.97 15.90
N GLU A 323 24.42 -3.13 16.73
CA GLU A 323 25.27 -2.05 16.23
C GLU A 323 26.49 -2.58 15.49
N GLU A 324 27.00 -3.74 15.89
CA GLU A 324 28.20 -4.36 15.34
C GLU A 324 27.96 -5.00 13.97
N ASN A 325 26.75 -5.52 13.71
CA ASN A 325 26.46 -6.30 12.50
C ASN A 325 25.53 -5.60 11.49
N ILE A 326 24.98 -4.42 11.82
CA ILE A 326 24.06 -3.72 10.92
C ILE A 326 24.75 -3.26 9.64
N LYS A 327 26.01 -2.79 9.70
CA LYS A 327 26.79 -2.41 8.51
C LYS A 327 26.98 -3.61 7.58
N THR A 328 27.42 -4.75 8.14
CA THR A 328 27.60 -5.99 7.38
C THR A 328 26.30 -6.45 6.72
N ALA A 329 25.16 -6.35 7.40
CA ALA A 329 23.86 -6.71 6.85
C ALA A 329 23.48 -5.88 5.60
N PHE A 330 23.73 -4.57 5.61
CA PHE A 330 23.51 -3.72 4.44
C PHE A 330 24.58 -3.96 3.36
N ALA A 331 25.84 -4.16 3.74
CA ALA A 331 26.92 -4.45 2.80
C ALA A 331 26.69 -5.77 2.05
N GLU A 332 26.25 -6.82 2.73
CA GLU A 332 25.82 -8.09 2.13
C GLU A 332 24.70 -7.86 1.13
N TYR A 333 23.65 -7.11 1.51
CA TYR A 333 22.56 -6.79 0.60
C TYR A 333 23.04 -6.07 -0.66
N LEU A 334 24.01 -5.17 -0.58
CA LEU A 334 24.47 -4.33 -1.69
C LEU A 334 25.51 -5.00 -2.59
N THR A 335 26.23 -6.01 -2.09
CA THR A 335 27.40 -6.57 -2.81
C THR A 335 27.21 -8.02 -3.26
N LEU A 336 26.30 -8.79 -2.64
CA LEU A 336 26.26 -10.25 -2.80
C LEU A 336 26.05 -10.75 -4.25
N VAL A 337 25.38 -9.97 -5.11
CA VAL A 337 25.04 -10.38 -6.48
C VAL A 337 25.73 -9.56 -7.56
N ARG A 338 26.45 -8.51 -7.19
CA ARG A 338 27.16 -7.68 -8.17
C ARG A 338 28.53 -8.27 -8.42
N SER A 339 28.81 -8.52 -9.70
CA SER A 339 30.04 -9.19 -10.13
C SER A 339 31.31 -8.34 -9.88
N THR A 340 31.16 -7.03 -9.63
CA THR A 340 32.27 -6.11 -9.38
C THR A 340 31.99 -5.13 -8.24
N SER A 341 33.05 -4.71 -7.54
CA SER A 341 32.97 -3.62 -6.56
C SER A 341 32.54 -2.29 -7.19
N THR A 342 32.82 -2.08 -8.49
CA THR A 342 32.41 -0.88 -9.23
C THR A 342 30.90 -0.77 -9.34
N ASP A 343 30.21 -1.87 -9.68
CA ASP A 343 28.76 -1.85 -9.79
C ASP A 343 28.09 -1.63 -8.43
N SER A 344 28.59 -2.31 -7.40
CA SER A 344 28.12 -2.12 -6.02
C SER A 344 28.27 -0.65 -5.63
N PHE A 345 29.42 -0.03 -5.94
CA PHE A 345 29.68 1.37 -5.69
C PHE A 345 28.69 2.30 -6.41
N GLN A 346 28.31 2.00 -7.65
CA GLN A 346 27.29 2.76 -8.38
C GLN A 346 25.90 2.65 -7.72
N VAL A 347 25.49 1.44 -7.33
CA VAL A 347 24.22 1.23 -6.61
C VAL A 347 24.20 1.98 -5.29
N VAL A 348 25.28 1.90 -4.50
CA VAL A 348 25.38 2.62 -3.21
C VAL A 348 25.28 4.13 -3.41
N ASN A 349 25.99 4.71 -4.38
CA ASN A 349 25.89 6.15 -4.68
C ASN A 349 24.48 6.55 -5.13
N ALA A 350 23.85 5.77 -6.00
CA ALA A 350 22.48 6.02 -6.44
C ALA A 350 21.48 6.03 -5.27
N PHE A 351 21.68 5.17 -4.25
CA PHE A 351 20.88 5.21 -3.03
C PHE A 351 21.21 6.41 -2.14
N ILE A 352 22.48 6.78 -1.98
CA ILE A 352 22.88 7.97 -1.21
C ILE A 352 22.23 9.23 -1.80
N GLU A 353 22.31 9.43 -3.11
CA GLU A 353 21.69 10.59 -3.79
C GLU A 353 20.18 10.65 -3.56
N GLN A 354 19.49 9.50 -3.64
CA GLN A 354 18.05 9.42 -3.39
C GLN A 354 17.70 9.66 -1.91
N LEU A 355 18.47 9.10 -0.98
CA LEU A 355 18.31 9.30 0.45
C LEU A 355 18.51 10.76 0.84
N GLU A 356 19.50 11.44 0.28
CA GLU A 356 19.75 12.87 0.51
C GLU A 356 18.59 13.74 -0.01
N ARG A 357 17.98 13.38 -1.14
CA ARG A 357 16.78 14.06 -1.64
C ARG A 357 15.60 13.91 -0.68
N VAL A 358 15.38 12.70 -0.16
CA VAL A 358 14.35 12.44 0.86
C VAL A 358 14.69 13.22 2.15
N HIS A 359 15.95 13.23 2.59
CA HIS A 359 16.40 14.00 3.76
C HIS A 359 16.12 15.49 3.61
N ARG A 360 16.54 16.11 2.50
CA ARG A 360 16.27 17.53 2.22
C ARG A 360 14.78 17.86 2.24
N TRP A 361 13.93 16.95 1.76
CA TRP A 361 12.48 17.10 1.84
C TRP A 361 11.99 17.08 3.29
N PHE A 362 12.42 16.08 4.08
CA PHE A 362 12.07 15.98 5.51
C PHE A 362 12.58 17.15 6.36
N GLU A 363 13.73 17.74 6.01
CA GLU A 363 14.28 18.92 6.70
C GLU A 363 13.45 20.18 6.46
N ARG A 364 12.79 20.28 5.30
CA ARG A 364 12.00 21.45 4.88
C ARG A 364 10.54 21.34 5.29
N GLN A 365 9.93 20.18 5.10
CA GLN A 365 8.51 19.99 5.37
C GLN A 365 8.18 20.08 6.88
N ARG A 366 7.01 20.59 7.22
CA ARG A 366 6.46 20.61 8.60
C ARG A 366 5.01 20.13 8.65
N ILE A 367 4.55 19.49 7.58
CA ILE A 367 3.14 19.20 7.32
C ILE A 367 2.77 17.76 7.68
N LEU A 368 3.71 16.83 7.59
CA LEU A 368 3.45 15.39 7.69
C LEU A 368 4.46 14.73 8.63
N HIS A 369 3.94 13.96 9.59
CA HIS A 369 4.74 13.08 10.43
C HIS A 369 4.43 11.62 10.10
N PHE A 370 5.49 10.83 9.90
CA PHE A 370 5.45 9.47 9.42
C PHE A 370 5.84 8.51 10.54
N TYR A 371 4.92 7.61 10.89
CA TYR A 371 5.18 6.55 11.85
C TYR A 371 5.04 5.21 11.17
N ALA A 372 5.91 4.26 11.52
CA ALA A 372 5.88 2.89 11.01
C ALA A 372 5.87 2.72 9.47
N SER A 373 6.15 3.77 8.69
CA SER A 373 6.40 3.68 7.26
C SER A 373 7.82 3.18 7.00
N SER A 374 8.07 2.79 5.75
CA SER A 374 9.36 2.21 5.35
C SER A 374 9.96 2.94 4.16
N LEU A 375 11.28 2.83 4.05
CA LEU A 375 12.01 2.96 2.80
C LEU A 375 12.19 1.56 2.19
N LEU A 376 11.72 1.39 0.96
CA LEU A 376 11.95 0.21 0.13
C LEU A 376 13.11 0.50 -0.82
N PHE A 377 14.20 -0.23 -0.63
CA PHE A 377 15.38 -0.19 -1.48
C PHE A 377 15.23 -1.28 -2.54
N VAL A 378 15.36 -0.92 -3.81
CA VAL A 378 15.33 -1.86 -4.94
C VAL A 378 16.53 -1.58 -5.82
N TYR A 379 17.32 -2.61 -6.17
CA TYR A 379 18.35 -2.48 -7.19
C TYR A 379 18.37 -3.69 -8.13
N GLU A 380 19.02 -3.52 -9.28
CA GLU A 380 19.13 -4.55 -10.31
C GLU A 380 20.20 -5.60 -9.97
N GLY A 381 19.75 -6.84 -9.74
CA GLY A 381 20.60 -8.00 -9.51
C GLY A 381 21.08 -8.69 -10.79
N HIS A 382 20.51 -8.35 -11.96
CA HIS A 382 20.93 -8.92 -13.24
C HIS A 382 22.31 -8.36 -13.63
N SER A 383 23.31 -9.23 -13.72
CA SER A 383 24.72 -8.87 -13.96
C SER A 383 24.92 -8.11 -15.27
N ALA A 384 24.18 -8.47 -16.33
CA ALA A 384 24.27 -7.84 -17.64
C ALA A 384 23.43 -6.55 -17.79
N SER A 385 22.62 -6.19 -16.78
CA SER A 385 21.85 -4.95 -16.79
C SER A 385 22.66 -3.82 -16.13
N PRO A 386 22.38 -2.55 -16.49
CA PRO A 386 22.97 -1.42 -15.77
C PRO A 386 22.64 -1.50 -14.26
N PRO A 387 23.58 -1.09 -13.38
CA PRO A 387 23.41 -1.14 -11.92
C PRO A 387 22.48 -0.03 -11.43
N THR A 388 21.20 -0.11 -11.81
CA THR A 388 20.17 0.84 -11.41
C THR A 388 19.67 0.57 -10.00
N ALA A 389 19.24 1.63 -9.32
CA ALA A 389 18.68 1.58 -7.98
C ALA A 389 17.51 2.55 -7.83
N LYS A 390 16.47 2.15 -7.10
CA LYS A 390 15.27 2.95 -6.79
C LYS A 390 14.96 2.86 -5.31
N LEU A 391 14.84 4.02 -4.67
CA LEU A 391 14.38 4.18 -3.30
C LEU A 391 12.91 4.63 -3.34
N CYS A 392 12.06 4.00 -2.54
CA CYS A 392 10.65 4.38 -2.46
C CYS A 392 10.15 4.38 -1.02
N MET A 393 9.40 5.40 -0.62
CA MET A 393 8.68 5.43 0.64
C MET A 393 7.38 4.64 0.51
N ILE A 394 7.07 3.77 1.47
CA ILE A 394 5.86 2.92 1.48
C ILE A 394 5.23 2.87 2.88
N ASP A 395 4.04 2.26 2.98
CA ASP A 395 3.30 2.00 4.23
C ASP A 395 2.81 3.26 4.97
N PHE A 396 1.83 3.96 4.39
CA PHE A 396 1.36 5.26 4.88
C PHE A 396 0.16 5.21 5.83
N SER A 397 -0.14 4.05 6.44
CA SER A 397 -1.32 3.86 7.29
C SER A 397 -1.25 4.61 8.63
N HIS A 398 -0.09 5.19 8.97
CA HIS A 398 0.17 5.94 10.20
C HIS A 398 0.86 7.30 9.91
N VAL A 399 0.49 7.95 8.80
CA VAL A 399 0.89 9.32 8.50
C VAL A 399 -0.13 10.30 9.10
N PHE A 400 0.37 11.35 9.74
CA PHE A 400 -0.44 12.38 10.41
C PHE A 400 -0.12 13.75 9.83
N LYS A 401 -1.17 14.52 9.51
CA LYS A 401 -1.01 15.96 9.27
C LYS A 401 -0.77 16.65 10.61
N GLN A 402 0.20 17.56 10.64
CA GLN A 402 0.41 18.36 11.83
C GLN A 402 -0.69 19.42 11.96
N GLN A 403 -1.25 19.59 13.17
CA GLN A 403 -2.17 20.70 13.45
C GLN A 403 -1.39 22.01 13.61
N SER A 404 -1.97 23.10 13.13
CA SER A 404 -1.32 24.36 12.74
C SER A 404 -0.58 25.13 13.84
N ASP A 405 -0.73 24.79 15.12
CA ASP A 405 0.02 25.43 16.20
C ASP A 405 1.33 24.67 16.48
N GLY A 406 2.41 25.13 15.84
CA GLY A 406 3.78 24.70 16.12
C GLY A 406 4.39 23.73 15.11
N ALA A 407 4.18 23.96 13.81
CA ALA A 407 4.75 23.20 12.69
C ALA A 407 6.21 22.74 12.96
N GLN A 408 6.39 21.46 13.26
CA GLN A 408 7.64 20.83 13.71
C GLN A 408 8.15 19.86 12.65
N ARG A 409 9.47 19.68 12.63
CA ARG A 409 10.08 18.64 11.82
C ARG A 409 9.65 17.28 12.32
N ASP A 410 9.59 16.32 11.40
CA ASP A 410 9.55 14.91 11.77
C ASP A 410 10.95 14.45 12.22
N GLU A 411 11.33 14.85 13.44
CA GLU A 411 12.60 14.47 14.06
C GLU A 411 12.72 12.94 14.23
N ASN A 412 11.57 12.26 14.35
CA ASN A 412 11.50 10.81 14.43
C ASN A 412 12.08 10.16 13.15
N TYR A 413 11.64 10.61 11.98
CA TYR A 413 12.10 10.10 10.69
C TYR A 413 13.48 10.64 10.31
N LEU A 414 13.73 11.94 10.53
CA LEU A 414 15.01 12.58 10.23
C LEU A 414 16.19 11.90 10.93
N PHE A 415 16.03 11.55 12.21
CA PHE A 415 17.07 10.83 12.93
C PHE A 415 17.46 9.53 12.22
N GLY A 416 16.48 8.76 11.73
CA GLY A 416 16.72 7.53 10.98
C GLY A 416 17.41 7.79 9.64
N LEU A 417 17.02 8.85 8.92
CA LEU A 417 17.64 9.24 7.65
C LEU A 417 19.12 9.58 7.81
N VAL A 418 19.48 10.37 8.83
CA VAL A 418 20.89 10.72 9.11
C VAL A 418 21.73 9.45 9.33
N HIS A 419 21.21 8.51 10.12
CA HIS A 419 21.94 7.29 10.44
C HIS A 419 22.06 6.33 9.26
N ILE A 420 21.01 6.17 8.45
CA ILE A 420 21.05 5.29 7.29
C ILE A 420 21.91 5.89 6.16
N ILE A 421 21.89 7.22 5.95
CA ILE A 421 22.80 7.90 5.01
C ILE A 421 24.24 7.66 5.42
N LYS A 422 24.58 7.88 6.70
CA LYS A 422 25.91 7.60 7.22
C LYS A 422 26.32 6.16 6.99
N LEU A 423 25.42 5.20 7.25
CA LEU A 423 25.69 3.78 7.03
C LEU A 423 26.05 3.48 5.56
N PHE A 424 25.31 4.04 4.61
CA PHE A 424 25.59 3.87 3.19
C PHE A 424 26.90 4.55 2.77
N CYS A 425 27.21 5.74 3.30
CA CYS A 425 28.50 6.40 3.08
C CYS A 425 29.66 5.54 3.61
N ASP A 426 29.54 4.99 4.82
CA ASP A 426 30.56 4.11 5.41
C ASP A 426 30.78 2.84 4.54
N ILE A 427 29.74 2.33 3.87
CA ILE A 427 29.85 1.18 2.94
C ILE A 427 30.48 1.61 1.62
N ARG A 428 30.10 2.77 1.09
CA ARG A 428 30.69 3.35 -0.13
C ARG A 428 32.20 3.53 0.04
N ASP A 429 32.62 4.05 1.19
CA ASP A 429 34.03 4.33 1.47
C ASP A 429 34.84 3.02 1.60
N ASP A 430 34.27 1.95 2.20
CA ASP A 430 34.87 0.61 2.19
C ASP A 430 35.06 0.07 0.75
N LEU A 431 34.03 0.23 -0.10
CA LEU A 431 34.09 -0.19 -1.51
C LEU A 431 35.14 0.60 -2.29
N LEU A 432 35.27 1.91 -2.03
CA LEU A 432 36.27 2.75 -2.67
C LEU A 432 37.68 2.29 -2.31
N ALA A 433 37.94 2.02 -1.03
CA ALA A 433 39.23 1.50 -0.58
C ALA A 433 39.60 0.17 -1.25
N GLN A 434 38.63 -0.73 -1.45
CA GLN A 434 38.84 -2.00 -2.18
C GLN A 434 39.21 -1.76 -3.65
N LEU A 435 38.53 -0.82 -4.33
CA LEU A 435 38.80 -0.47 -5.72
C LEU A 435 40.20 0.14 -5.90
N GLU A 436 40.63 0.98 -4.98
CA GLU A 436 41.97 1.58 -4.97
C GLU A 436 43.06 0.51 -4.80
N GLN A 437 42.88 -0.43 -3.86
CA GLN A 437 43.81 -1.54 -3.64
C GLN A 437 43.95 -2.44 -4.88
N HIS A 438 42.84 -2.79 -5.54
CA HIS A 438 42.89 -3.57 -6.78
C HIS A 438 43.57 -2.83 -7.93
N THR A 439 43.41 -1.51 -8.01
CA THR A 439 44.07 -0.68 -9.01
C THR A 439 45.58 -0.64 -8.76
N GLN A 440 46.00 -0.52 -7.51
CA GLN A 440 47.40 -0.53 -7.13
C GLN A 440 48.06 -1.89 -7.41
N GLN A 441 47.42 -3.01 -7.03
CA GLN A 441 47.93 -4.35 -7.32
C GLN A 441 48.07 -4.64 -8.82
N LYS A 442 47.14 -4.14 -9.66
CA LYS A 442 47.27 -4.26 -11.12
C LYS A 442 48.44 -3.47 -11.70
N ARG A 443 48.79 -2.32 -11.09
CA ARG A 443 49.96 -1.53 -11.50
C ARG A 443 51.26 -2.22 -11.10
N ASP A 444 51.32 -2.76 -9.88
CA ASP A 444 52.54 -3.38 -9.35
C ASP A 444 52.81 -4.78 -9.92
N GLY A 445 51.78 -5.50 -10.39
CA GLY A 445 51.91 -6.82 -11.04
C GLY A 445 52.14 -6.78 -12.56
N GLY A 446 52.28 -5.58 -13.16
CA GLY A 446 52.29 -5.34 -14.61
C GLY A 446 53.66 -5.26 -15.29
N GLU A 447 54.77 -5.67 -14.64
CA GLU A 447 56.10 -5.73 -15.27
C GLU A 447 56.78 -7.09 -15.06
N CYS A 448 56.65 -7.99 -16.05
CA CYS A 448 57.73 -8.90 -16.44
C CYS A 448 57.44 -9.47 -17.84
N ILE A 449 57.55 -8.64 -18.88
CA ILE A 449 57.79 -9.14 -20.24
C ILE A 449 59.30 -9.07 -20.45
N THR A 450 60.01 -10.14 -20.11
CA THR A 450 61.39 -10.33 -20.55
C THR A 450 61.39 -10.49 -22.06
N THR A 451 61.72 -9.42 -22.79
CA THR A 451 62.09 -9.49 -24.20
C THR A 451 63.44 -10.20 -24.31
N THR A 452 63.43 -11.49 -24.61
CA THR A 452 64.63 -12.22 -25.03
C THR A 452 64.93 -11.85 -26.49
N THR A 453 65.86 -10.91 -26.68
CA THR A 453 66.38 -10.55 -28.00
C THR A 453 67.31 -11.66 -28.49
N THR A 454 66.84 -12.50 -29.41
CA THR A 454 67.69 -13.46 -30.12
C THR A 454 68.41 -12.74 -31.26
N THR A 455 69.68 -12.43 -31.07
CA THR A 455 70.60 -12.01 -32.15
C THR A 455 71.03 -13.24 -32.95
N ASN A 456 70.57 -13.36 -34.19
CA ASN A 456 71.16 -14.28 -35.17
C ASN A 456 72.38 -13.62 -35.81
N GLY A 457 73.55 -14.24 -35.59
CA GLY A 457 74.77 -14.02 -36.37
C GLY A 457 74.82 -14.90 -37.62
N TYR A 458 75.61 -14.43 -38.58
CA TYR A 458 75.91 -14.94 -39.92
C TYR A 458 76.15 -16.44 -40.06
#